data_AF-A0A6G0WBY7-F1
#
_entry.id   AF-A0A6G0WBY7-F1
#
_cell.length_a   1.000
_cell.length_b   1.000
_cell.length_c   1.000
_cell.angle_alpha   90.00
_cell.angle_beta   90.00
_cell.angle_gamma   90.00
#
_symmetry.space_group_name_H-M   'P 1'
#
loop_
_entity.id
_entity.type
_entity.pdbx_description
1 polymer ?
#
loop_
_entity_poly.entity_id
_entity_poly.type
_entity_poly.pdbx_seq_one_letter_code
_entity_poly.pdbx_strand_id
1 'polypeptide(L)'
;MPRVKPSDGPWIVVNQLSALFNGLFAVKLLVTPFLVYLTEPFPWSPTQAPLHEWASFEKFNNGTFAYLSNIYNHDKFNSHDVCIKDSQPAHMLHYTNRFPGIRMPFYPEMCFEISPGALFFCLGISHFVNTFLGSTVEERKTIAPFQCQHFRYFGFARCDALYFGVVIWEGGAWMLFKFVYRCLVVIYIGRAMKRLYYDHFENLIVNLGKYGVVSKEVEYTQYEIVLGDPTCLILQDPIVSLVMVVDILMDLTAMSLGFLYTSRFVWARYFAMRYLSYAVKRYGWEESFEPVDPGILAIVTAWYVAPYFTLLSRTPLMVLFQFVWAICVPSNLKQERIETGPGSLVGTFFIAICPVAFMLSLAKLRHCKTGKLKHLFKRLIGSALIRRSIFSTKLQASVVVKPKSISIECWAIYFL
;
A
#
# COMPACT_ATOMS: atom_id res chain seq x y z
N MET A 1 -0.59 27.79 -20.84
CA MET A 1 0.27 28.53 -19.88
C MET A 1 0.98 29.65 -20.62
N PRO A 2 1.26 30.80 -19.97
CA PRO A 2 1.79 31.99 -20.64
C PRO A 2 3.28 31.83 -21.02
N ARG A 3 3.68 32.45 -22.15
CA ARG A 3 5.07 32.87 -22.36
C ARG A 3 5.26 34.17 -21.59
N VAL A 4 6.09 34.18 -20.56
CA VAL A 4 6.41 35.42 -19.84
C VAL A 4 7.63 36.03 -20.52
N LYS A 5 7.45 37.22 -21.10
CA LYS A 5 8.55 38.07 -21.55
C LYS A 5 8.78 39.15 -20.47
N PRO A 6 9.95 39.19 -19.79
CA PRO A 6 10.36 40.37 -19.05
C PRO A 6 10.46 41.58 -20.01
N SER A 7 10.43 42.80 -19.48
CA SER A 7 10.65 44.00 -20.30
C SER A 7 12.01 43.94 -21.00
N ASP A 8 13.05 43.62 -20.22
CA ASP A 8 14.47 43.75 -20.57
C ASP A 8 15.24 42.43 -20.33
N GLY A 9 14.61 41.28 -20.59
CA GLY A 9 15.16 39.97 -20.26
C GLY A 9 14.77 38.83 -21.22
N PRO A 10 15.48 37.69 -21.15
CA PRO A 10 15.29 36.57 -22.06
C PRO A 10 13.95 35.85 -21.89
N TRP A 11 13.54 35.15 -22.95
CA TRP A 11 12.27 34.44 -22.98
C TRP A 11 12.25 33.26 -22.00
N ILE A 12 11.29 33.24 -21.08
CA ILE A 12 11.05 32.09 -20.21
C ILE A 12 9.98 31.21 -20.84
N VAL A 13 10.33 29.96 -21.13
CA VAL A 13 9.42 28.95 -21.70
C VAL A 13 9.39 27.72 -20.81
N VAL A 14 8.21 27.35 -20.32
CA VAL A 14 7.98 26.09 -19.60
C VAL A 14 7.78 24.98 -20.62
N ASN A 15 8.51 23.87 -20.46
CA ASN A 15 8.37 22.71 -21.34
C ASN A 15 6.99 22.05 -21.14
N GLN A 16 6.16 22.04 -22.19
CA GLN A 16 4.75 21.62 -22.13
C GLN A 16 4.58 20.16 -21.69
N LEU A 17 5.46 19.26 -22.13
CA LEU A 17 5.41 17.85 -21.77
C LEU A 17 5.73 17.65 -20.29
N SER A 18 6.72 18.37 -19.76
CA SER A 18 7.03 18.37 -18.32
C SER A 18 5.88 18.94 -17.48
N ALA A 19 5.18 19.96 -17.97
CA ALA A 19 4.01 20.53 -17.30
C ALA A 19 2.82 19.55 -17.26
N LEU A 20 2.61 18.79 -18.34
CA LEU A 20 1.60 17.72 -18.39
C LEU A 20 1.91 16.61 -17.37
N PHE A 21 3.15 16.09 -17.37
CA PHE A 21 3.54 15.05 -16.40
C PHE A 21 3.50 15.56 -14.96
N ASN A 22 3.95 16.77 -14.67
CA ASN A 22 3.83 17.40 -13.36
C ASN A 22 2.37 17.46 -12.88
N GLY A 23 1.45 17.87 -13.76
CA GLY A 23 0.01 17.87 -13.48
C GLY A 23 -0.55 16.46 -13.22
N LEU A 24 -0.12 15.45 -13.98
CA LEU A 24 -0.52 14.06 -13.76
C LEU A 24 -0.03 13.51 -12.41
N PHE A 25 1.22 13.80 -12.01
CA PHE A 25 1.73 13.43 -10.68
C PHE A 25 1.00 14.17 -9.55
N ALA A 26 0.75 15.47 -9.71
CA ALA A 26 -0.03 16.27 -8.77
C ALA A 26 -1.46 15.71 -8.56
N VAL A 27 -2.16 15.35 -9.65
CA VAL A 27 -3.48 14.70 -9.59
C VAL A 27 -3.37 13.32 -8.93
N LYS A 28 -2.38 12.49 -9.29
CA LYS A 28 -2.16 11.17 -8.66
C LYS A 28 -2.00 11.27 -7.14
N LEU A 29 -1.23 12.24 -6.65
CA LEU A 29 -1.06 12.49 -5.21
C LEU A 29 -2.38 12.87 -4.53
N LEU A 30 -3.15 13.78 -5.13
CA LEU A 30 -4.44 14.23 -4.60
C LEU A 30 -5.52 13.13 -4.65
N VAL A 31 -5.46 12.20 -5.60
CA VAL A 31 -6.37 11.05 -5.70
C VAL A 31 -5.96 9.89 -4.79
N THR A 32 -4.70 9.82 -4.35
CA THR A 32 -4.16 8.66 -3.60
C THR A 32 -4.98 8.27 -2.35
N PRO A 33 -5.45 9.20 -1.48
CA PRO A 33 -6.31 8.85 -0.34
C PRO A 33 -7.70 8.32 -0.73
N PHE A 34 -8.16 8.54 -1.97
CA PHE A 34 -9.45 8.06 -2.47
C PHE A 34 -9.37 6.73 -3.23
N LEU A 35 -8.16 6.26 -3.61
CA LEU A 35 -7.98 4.97 -4.32
C LEU A 35 -8.52 3.76 -3.53
N VAL A 36 -8.67 3.90 -2.21
CA VAL A 36 -9.28 2.90 -1.34
C VAL A 36 -10.74 2.59 -1.68
N TYR A 37 -11.50 3.53 -2.26
CA TYR A 37 -12.89 3.31 -2.68
C TYR A 37 -13.03 2.42 -3.95
N LEU A 38 -11.92 1.94 -4.51
CA LEU A 38 -11.94 0.79 -5.44
C LEU A 38 -12.26 -0.52 -4.71
N THR A 39 -11.86 -0.61 -3.43
CA THR A 39 -12.07 -1.78 -2.56
C THR A 39 -13.19 -1.57 -1.55
N GLU A 40 -13.27 -0.41 -0.91
CA GLU A 40 -14.27 -0.06 0.12
C GLU A 40 -15.62 0.42 -0.46
N PRO A 41 -16.73 0.27 0.30
CA PRO A 41 -17.99 0.94 -0.01
C PRO A 41 -17.89 2.47 0.16
N PHE A 42 -18.63 3.22 -0.66
CA PHE A 42 -18.83 4.66 -0.47
C PHE A 42 -19.75 4.93 0.73
N PRO A 43 -19.62 6.07 1.43
CA PRO A 43 -20.46 6.40 2.59
C PRO A 43 -21.95 6.62 2.25
N TRP A 44 -22.29 6.77 0.97
CA TRP A 44 -23.66 6.83 0.43
C TRP A 44 -24.11 5.51 -0.25
N SER A 45 -23.37 4.41 -0.07
CA SER A 45 -23.77 3.10 -0.60
C SER A 45 -25.06 2.61 0.09
N PRO A 46 -26.13 2.25 -0.67
CA PRO A 46 -27.47 2.07 -0.09
C PRO A 46 -27.64 0.78 0.71
N THR A 47 -26.80 -0.24 0.51
CA THR A 47 -26.85 -1.51 1.25
C THR A 47 -25.81 -1.57 2.36
N GLN A 48 -26.26 -1.40 3.61
CA GLN A 48 -25.68 -2.17 4.71
C GLN A 48 -26.30 -3.58 4.67
N ALA A 49 -25.51 -4.63 4.91
CA ALA A 49 -26.04 -5.98 5.04
C ALA A 49 -27.03 -6.09 6.21
N PRO A 50 -28.09 -6.91 6.12
CA PRO A 50 -29.17 -6.95 7.10
C PRO A 50 -28.64 -7.26 8.51
N LEU A 51 -28.99 -6.39 9.45
CA LEU A 51 -28.50 -6.43 10.83
C LEU A 51 -29.05 -7.65 11.60
N HIS A 52 -28.20 -8.65 11.80
CA HIS A 52 -28.45 -9.80 12.69
C HIS A 52 -27.44 -9.90 13.84
N GLU A 53 -26.72 -8.81 14.11
CA GLU A 53 -26.03 -8.62 15.39
C GLU A 53 -27.02 -8.53 16.57
N TRP A 54 -26.49 -8.47 17.79
CA TRP A 54 -27.23 -8.23 19.05
C TRP A 54 -28.15 -9.34 19.59
N ALA A 55 -28.41 -10.43 18.84
CA ALA A 55 -29.25 -11.53 19.32
C ALA A 55 -28.47 -12.77 19.80
N SER A 56 -27.70 -13.43 18.93
CA SER A 56 -26.75 -14.51 19.29
C SER A 56 -25.77 -14.76 18.14
N PHE A 57 -24.60 -15.34 18.43
CA PHE A 57 -23.63 -15.74 17.41
C PHE A 57 -24.21 -16.77 16.42
N GLU A 58 -25.07 -17.67 16.90
CA GLU A 58 -25.81 -18.62 16.06
C GLU A 58 -26.75 -17.92 15.06
N LYS A 59 -27.50 -16.90 15.50
CA LYS A 59 -28.37 -16.11 14.61
C LYS A 59 -27.57 -15.31 13.58
N PHE A 60 -26.42 -14.78 13.98
CA PHE A 60 -25.47 -14.18 13.04
C PHE A 60 -24.99 -15.22 12.02
N ASN A 61 -24.50 -16.38 12.46
CA ASN A 61 -23.96 -17.44 11.61
C ASN A 61 -24.99 -17.90 10.56
N ASN A 62 -26.19 -18.28 11.02
CA ASN A 62 -27.27 -18.79 10.16
C ASN A 62 -27.81 -17.69 9.22
N GLY A 63 -27.96 -16.45 9.74
CA GLY A 63 -28.44 -15.31 8.97
C GLY A 63 -27.47 -14.84 7.89
N THR A 64 -26.17 -14.78 8.20
CA THR A 64 -25.11 -14.45 7.24
C THR A 64 -24.98 -15.53 6.16
N PHE A 65 -25.08 -16.82 6.53
CA PHE A 65 -25.12 -17.91 5.56
C PHE A 65 -26.34 -17.81 4.63
N ALA A 66 -27.54 -17.57 5.17
CA ALA A 66 -28.77 -17.40 4.38
C ALA A 66 -28.70 -16.18 3.42
N TYR A 67 -28.15 -15.06 3.88
CA TYR A 67 -27.91 -13.87 3.05
C TYR A 67 -26.93 -14.15 1.90
N LEU A 68 -25.77 -14.76 2.22
CA LEU A 68 -24.74 -15.04 1.23
C LEU A 68 -25.17 -16.10 0.20
N SER A 69 -25.84 -17.18 0.63
CA SER A 69 -26.31 -18.24 -0.29
C SER A 69 -27.46 -17.80 -1.19
N ASN A 70 -28.27 -16.82 -0.79
CA ASN A 70 -29.30 -16.20 -1.64
C ASN A 70 -28.69 -15.23 -2.69
N ILE A 71 -27.62 -14.52 -2.33
CA ILE A 71 -26.90 -13.65 -3.28
C ILE A 71 -26.02 -14.48 -4.22
N TYR A 72 -25.32 -15.48 -3.71
CA TYR A 72 -24.38 -16.35 -4.42
C TYR A 72 -24.85 -17.82 -4.37
N ASN A 73 -25.73 -18.17 -5.30
CA ASN A 73 -26.19 -19.54 -5.56
C ASN A 73 -25.50 -20.12 -6.81
N HIS A 74 -25.62 -21.43 -7.01
CA HIS A 74 -25.08 -22.11 -8.20
C HIS A 74 -25.62 -21.57 -9.53
N ASP A 75 -26.82 -20.98 -9.55
CA ASP A 75 -27.43 -20.42 -10.76
C ASP A 75 -26.77 -19.10 -11.24
N LYS A 76 -26.10 -18.38 -10.33
CA LYS A 76 -25.36 -17.13 -10.63
C LYS A 76 -23.85 -17.32 -10.75
N PHE A 77 -23.32 -18.45 -10.28
CA PHE A 77 -21.88 -18.66 -10.12
C PHE A 77 -21.39 -19.70 -11.14
N ASN A 78 -20.74 -19.28 -12.22
CA ASN A 78 -20.23 -20.24 -13.19
C ASN A 78 -19.09 -21.06 -12.57
N SER A 79 -18.96 -22.32 -13.00
CA SER A 79 -17.89 -23.24 -12.58
C SER A 79 -16.46 -22.75 -12.90
N HIS A 80 -16.31 -21.67 -13.68
CA HIS A 80 -15.04 -21.05 -14.04
C HIS A 80 -14.79 -19.71 -13.32
N ASP A 81 -15.76 -19.16 -12.61
CA ASP A 81 -15.59 -17.91 -11.87
C ASP A 81 -14.72 -18.15 -10.62
N VAL A 82 -13.73 -17.28 -10.39
CA VAL A 82 -12.80 -17.38 -9.24
C VAL A 82 -13.07 -16.30 -8.20
N CYS A 83 -13.56 -15.13 -8.63
CA CYS A 83 -13.94 -14.03 -7.74
C CYS A 83 -15.09 -13.25 -8.35
N ILE A 84 -16.17 -13.03 -7.59
CA ILE A 84 -17.29 -12.16 -7.98
C ILE A 84 -17.39 -11.02 -6.97
N LYS A 85 -17.12 -9.80 -7.45
CA LYS A 85 -17.46 -8.52 -6.79
C LYS A 85 -18.64 -7.92 -7.53
N ASP A 86 -19.83 -8.10 -6.97
CA ASP A 86 -21.05 -7.41 -7.39
C ASP A 86 -21.06 -5.99 -6.79
N SER A 87 -22.04 -5.19 -7.21
CA SER A 87 -22.51 -3.92 -6.64
C SER A 87 -22.86 -3.95 -5.13
N GLN A 88 -22.96 -5.13 -4.54
CA GLN A 88 -23.33 -5.34 -3.13
C GLN A 88 -22.14 -5.19 -2.17
N PRO A 89 -22.36 -4.95 -0.85
CA PRO A 89 -21.30 -4.88 0.18
C PRO A 89 -20.70 -6.25 0.52
N ALA A 90 -20.78 -7.21 -0.39
CA ALA A 90 -20.28 -8.57 -0.24
C ALA A 90 -19.43 -8.96 -1.45
N HIS A 91 -18.42 -9.79 -1.22
CA HIS A 91 -17.53 -10.30 -2.26
C HIS A 91 -17.34 -11.80 -2.03
N MET A 92 -17.41 -12.61 -3.09
CA MET A 92 -17.21 -14.06 -3.00
C MET A 92 -16.01 -14.52 -3.83
N LEU A 93 -15.01 -15.12 -3.17
CA LEU A 93 -13.95 -15.90 -3.82
C LEU A 93 -14.35 -17.39 -3.85
N HIS A 94 -14.29 -18.02 -5.01
CA HIS A 94 -14.55 -19.45 -5.22
C HIS A 94 -13.26 -20.17 -5.64
N TYR A 95 -13.04 -21.40 -5.16
CA TYR A 95 -11.82 -22.14 -5.49
C TYR A 95 -11.98 -23.65 -5.26
N THR A 96 -11.96 -24.43 -6.34
CA THR A 96 -12.06 -25.89 -6.27
C THR A 96 -10.72 -26.52 -5.90
N ASN A 97 -10.57 -26.99 -4.65
CA ASN A 97 -9.47 -27.85 -4.24
C ASN A 97 -9.87 -29.33 -4.31
N ARG A 98 -8.94 -30.21 -4.70
CA ARG A 98 -9.09 -31.67 -4.58
C ARG A 98 -8.41 -32.15 -3.31
N PHE A 99 -9.19 -32.44 -2.28
CA PHE A 99 -8.66 -33.01 -1.03
C PHE A 99 -8.37 -34.51 -1.20
N PRO A 100 -7.24 -35.03 -0.68
CA PRO A 100 -6.98 -36.47 -0.66
C PRO A 100 -7.93 -37.16 0.32
N GLY A 101 -8.63 -38.20 -0.14
CA GLY A 101 -9.65 -38.92 0.66
C GLY A 101 -9.11 -39.86 1.74
N ILE A 102 -7.98 -39.54 2.36
CA ILE A 102 -7.25 -40.41 3.30
C ILE A 102 -7.08 -39.68 4.64
N ARG A 103 -7.36 -40.38 5.75
CA ARG A 103 -7.00 -39.92 7.11
C ARG A 103 -5.48 -39.90 7.28
N MET A 104 -4.85 -38.82 6.85
CA MET A 104 -3.48 -38.47 7.25
C MET A 104 -3.47 -38.00 8.71
N PRO A 105 -2.36 -38.12 9.45
CA PRO A 105 -2.17 -37.37 10.70
C PRO A 105 -2.15 -35.87 10.38
N PHE A 106 -3.32 -35.24 10.46
CA PHE A 106 -3.55 -33.88 9.99
C PHE A 106 -2.99 -32.85 10.98
N TYR A 107 -1.76 -32.40 10.74
CA TYR A 107 -1.20 -31.25 11.44
C TYR A 107 -1.96 -29.98 11.05
N PRO A 108 -2.41 -29.12 11.99
CA PRO A 108 -3.14 -27.88 11.70
C PRO A 108 -2.48 -27.01 10.63
N GLU A 109 -1.15 -26.97 10.65
CA GLU A 109 -0.29 -26.22 9.74
C GLU A 109 -0.53 -26.56 8.25
N MET A 110 -0.89 -27.81 7.93
CA MET A 110 -1.10 -28.28 6.55
C MET A 110 -2.46 -27.85 5.96
N CYS A 111 -3.49 -27.63 6.79
CA CYS A 111 -4.80 -27.16 6.33
C CYS A 111 -4.74 -25.73 5.75
N PHE A 112 -3.75 -24.95 6.18
CA PHE A 112 -3.70 -23.52 5.94
C PHE A 112 -3.08 -23.13 4.59
N GLU A 113 -2.07 -23.87 4.09
CA GLU A 113 -1.43 -23.58 2.79
C GLU A 113 -2.41 -23.61 1.60
N ILE A 114 -3.50 -24.37 1.76
CA ILE A 114 -4.52 -24.68 0.76
C ILE A 114 -5.61 -23.58 0.72
N SER A 115 -5.64 -22.68 1.71
CA SER A 115 -6.79 -21.84 2.03
C SER A 115 -6.47 -20.34 2.05
N PRO A 116 -6.66 -19.58 0.94
CA PRO A 116 -6.78 -18.13 0.99
C PRO A 116 -7.65 -17.62 2.15
N GLY A 117 -7.13 -16.69 2.93
CA GLY A 117 -7.74 -16.28 4.20
C GLY A 117 -7.34 -17.11 5.43
N ALA A 118 -6.41 -18.07 5.32
CA ALA A 118 -5.84 -18.78 6.47
C ALA A 118 -4.81 -17.94 7.25
N LEU A 119 -4.14 -16.97 6.61
CA LEU A 119 -3.44 -15.86 7.29
C LEU A 119 -4.30 -15.16 8.35
N PHE A 120 -5.58 -15.26 8.10
CA PHE A 120 -6.64 -14.55 8.76
C PHE A 120 -7.27 -15.52 9.80
N PHE A 121 -8.20 -16.44 9.48
CA PHE A 121 -8.83 -17.48 10.36
C PHE A 121 -8.71 -17.38 11.92
N CYS A 122 -9.84 -17.21 12.64
CA CYS A 122 -9.87 -17.33 14.11
C CYS A 122 -9.66 -18.78 14.59
N LEU A 123 -9.52 -18.97 15.92
CA LEU A 123 -9.38 -20.29 16.53
C LEU A 123 -10.55 -21.22 16.19
N GLY A 124 -11.78 -20.69 16.13
CA GLY A 124 -12.99 -21.46 15.83
C GLY A 124 -13.06 -21.92 14.38
N ILE A 125 -12.61 -21.11 13.41
CA ILE A 125 -12.56 -21.52 12.00
C ILE A 125 -11.37 -22.42 11.74
N SER A 126 -10.21 -22.18 12.36
CA SER A 126 -9.10 -23.13 12.35
C SER A 126 -9.53 -24.49 12.91
N HIS A 127 -10.27 -24.53 14.03
CA HIS A 127 -10.81 -25.77 14.59
C HIS A 127 -11.86 -26.41 13.67
N PHE A 128 -12.78 -25.63 13.11
CA PHE A 128 -13.80 -26.10 12.17
C PHE A 128 -13.18 -26.73 10.93
N VAL A 129 -12.26 -26.03 10.25
CA VAL A 129 -11.56 -26.52 9.06
C VAL A 129 -10.76 -27.77 9.38
N ASN A 130 -10.01 -27.81 10.48
CA ASN A 130 -9.27 -29.00 10.90
C ASN A 130 -10.19 -30.20 11.18
N THR A 131 -11.35 -29.96 11.82
CA THR A 131 -12.34 -31.00 12.11
C THR A 131 -12.98 -31.53 10.82
N PHE A 132 -13.48 -30.62 9.98
CA PHE A 132 -14.16 -30.95 8.72
C PHE A 132 -13.23 -31.66 7.73
N LEU A 133 -11.97 -31.24 7.62
CA LEU A 133 -10.97 -31.89 6.77
C LEU A 133 -10.45 -33.21 7.35
N GLY A 134 -10.34 -33.34 8.67
CA GLY A 134 -10.00 -34.61 9.34
C GLY A 134 -11.12 -35.66 9.31
N SER A 135 -12.38 -35.22 9.23
CA SER A 135 -13.55 -36.10 9.20
C SER A 135 -13.74 -36.83 7.87
N THR A 136 -14.35 -38.02 7.94
CA THR A 136 -14.70 -38.84 6.77
C THR A 136 -15.86 -38.24 5.97
N VAL A 137 -16.07 -38.73 4.73
CA VAL A 137 -17.12 -38.22 3.83
C VAL A 137 -18.53 -38.36 4.42
N GLU A 138 -18.78 -39.39 5.23
CA GLU A 138 -20.07 -39.59 5.90
C GLU A 138 -20.20 -38.70 7.15
N GLU A 139 -19.14 -38.55 7.96
CA GLU A 139 -19.10 -37.59 9.08
C GLU A 139 -19.36 -36.16 8.61
N ARG A 140 -18.82 -35.74 7.46
CA ARG A 140 -19.04 -34.40 6.89
C ARG A 140 -20.50 -34.09 6.53
N LYS A 141 -21.36 -35.11 6.39
CA LYS A 141 -22.81 -34.91 6.17
C LYS A 141 -23.57 -34.57 7.45
N THR A 142 -22.98 -34.84 8.62
CA THR A 142 -23.59 -34.54 9.95
C THR A 142 -23.02 -33.28 10.59
N ILE A 143 -21.85 -32.82 10.13
CA ILE A 143 -21.25 -31.53 10.51
C ILE A 143 -21.92 -30.40 9.71
N ALA A 144 -22.17 -29.25 10.34
CA ALA A 144 -22.69 -28.08 9.63
C ALA A 144 -21.71 -27.65 8.50
N PRO A 145 -22.17 -27.46 7.25
CA PRO A 145 -21.27 -27.21 6.11
C PRO A 145 -20.70 -25.78 6.06
N PHE A 146 -21.02 -24.94 7.04
CA PHE A 146 -20.57 -23.56 7.15
C PHE A 146 -20.18 -23.22 8.59
N GLN A 147 -19.19 -22.35 8.71
CA GLN A 147 -18.86 -21.66 9.94
C GLN A 147 -18.59 -20.21 9.56
N CYS A 148 -19.42 -19.29 10.05
CA CYS A 148 -19.07 -17.88 10.10
C CYS A 148 -18.21 -17.62 11.33
N GLN A 149 -17.54 -16.49 11.31
CA GLN A 149 -16.87 -15.84 12.43
C GLN A 149 -17.11 -14.35 12.20
N HIS A 150 -17.21 -13.55 13.26
CA HIS A 150 -17.53 -12.14 13.08
C HIS A 150 -16.45 -11.45 12.26
N PHE A 151 -16.91 -10.58 11.37
CA PHE A 151 -16.16 -9.45 10.85
C PHE A 151 -16.83 -8.11 11.19
N ARG A 152 -16.14 -7.02 10.87
CA ARG A 152 -15.78 -5.82 11.68
C ARG A 152 -14.27 -5.64 11.42
N TYR A 153 -13.45 -5.14 12.34
CA TYR A 153 -12.02 -4.87 12.10
C TYR A 153 -11.06 -5.66 13.03
N PHE A 154 -10.98 -7.00 13.04
CA PHE A 154 -11.58 -8.09 12.25
C PHE A 154 -11.25 -8.10 10.71
N GLY A 155 -11.30 -9.24 9.96
CA GLY A 155 -11.39 -9.24 8.46
C GLY A 155 -11.40 -10.55 7.58
N PHE A 156 -11.80 -11.76 8.02
CA PHE A 156 -11.43 -13.09 7.43
C PHE A 156 -12.55 -13.91 6.69
N ALA A 157 -12.35 -15.23 6.55
CA ALA A 157 -12.82 -16.21 5.54
C ALA A 157 -13.37 -17.52 6.21
N ARG A 158 -13.82 -18.68 5.63
CA ARG A 158 -14.14 -19.20 4.28
C ARG A 158 -14.37 -20.75 4.32
N CYS A 159 -15.40 -21.30 3.66
CA CYS A 159 -15.64 -22.75 3.38
C CYS A 159 -16.94 -22.95 2.55
N ASP A 160 -17.15 -24.00 1.74
CA ASP A 160 -16.23 -24.90 1.00
C ASP A 160 -16.79 -25.16 -0.44
N ALA A 161 -16.08 -25.89 -1.33
CA ALA A 161 -15.74 -25.35 -2.67
C ALA A 161 -15.08 -23.97 -2.51
N LEU A 162 -14.25 -23.94 -1.46
CA LEU A 162 -13.66 -22.83 -0.73
C LEU A 162 -14.33 -21.46 -0.97
N TYR A 163 -15.64 -21.36 -0.71
CA TYR A 163 -16.38 -20.11 -0.80
C TYR A 163 -15.98 -19.15 0.33
N PHE A 164 -15.37 -18.03 -0.05
CA PHE A 164 -15.07 -16.92 0.86
C PHE A 164 -16.04 -15.77 0.60
N GLY A 165 -17.16 -15.76 1.31
CA GLY A 165 -17.94 -14.53 1.45
C GLY A 165 -17.28 -13.58 2.44
N VAL A 166 -16.77 -12.43 1.97
CA VAL A 166 -16.63 -11.23 2.81
C VAL A 166 -17.96 -10.52 2.81
N VAL A 167 -18.43 -10.07 3.98
CA VAL A 167 -19.44 -9.00 4.08
C VAL A 167 -18.76 -7.82 4.77
N ILE A 168 -18.69 -6.68 4.09
CA ILE A 168 -18.10 -5.46 4.66
C ILE A 168 -19.19 -4.76 5.46
N TRP A 169 -19.09 -4.83 6.79
CA TRP A 169 -19.96 -4.09 7.70
C TRP A 169 -19.20 -2.91 8.32
N GLU A 170 -19.58 -1.70 7.91
CA GLU A 170 -19.17 -0.46 8.54
C GLU A 170 -20.41 0.39 8.87
N GLY A 171 -20.44 0.98 10.07
CA GLY A 171 -21.49 1.93 10.44
C GLY A 171 -21.38 3.21 9.60
N GLY A 172 -22.52 3.76 9.16
CA GLY A 172 -22.52 4.96 8.30
C GLY A 172 -21.73 6.16 8.87
N ALA A 173 -21.74 6.34 10.19
CA ALA A 173 -20.92 7.35 10.87
C ALA A 173 -19.41 7.11 10.71
N TRP A 174 -18.95 5.85 10.68
CA TRP A 174 -17.55 5.50 10.46
C TRP A 174 -17.15 5.70 8.99
N MET A 175 -17.98 5.25 8.04
CA MET A 175 -17.74 5.50 6.61
C MET A 175 -17.67 7.01 6.31
N LEU A 176 -18.57 7.81 6.90
CA LEU A 176 -18.56 9.27 6.78
C LEU A 176 -17.31 9.89 7.45
N PHE A 177 -16.90 9.39 8.61
CA PHE A 177 -15.66 9.81 9.27
C PHE A 177 -14.43 9.54 8.38
N LYS A 178 -14.27 8.34 7.82
CA LYS A 178 -13.19 8.01 6.88
C LYS A 178 -13.22 8.91 5.64
N PHE A 179 -14.40 9.20 5.10
CA PHE A 179 -14.56 10.12 3.97
C PHE A 179 -14.12 11.55 4.29
N VAL A 180 -14.60 12.13 5.40
CA VAL A 180 -14.22 13.48 5.84
C VAL A 180 -12.72 13.56 6.16
N TYR A 181 -12.17 12.53 6.81
CA TYR A 181 -10.74 12.39 7.07
C TYR A 181 -9.92 12.45 5.78
N ARG A 182 -10.25 11.60 4.79
CA ARG A 182 -9.56 11.58 3.49
C ARG A 182 -9.68 12.90 2.74
N CYS A 183 -10.84 13.57 2.79
CA CYS A 183 -11.00 14.92 2.24
C CYS A 183 -10.05 15.94 2.90
N LEU A 184 -9.93 15.92 4.23
CA LEU A 184 -8.99 16.79 4.96
C LEU A 184 -7.52 16.48 4.61
N VAL A 185 -7.17 15.21 4.44
CA VAL A 185 -5.83 14.78 3.99
C VAL A 185 -5.53 15.29 2.58
N VAL A 186 -6.48 15.19 1.63
CA VAL A 186 -6.30 15.71 0.26
C VAL A 186 -6.15 17.25 0.25
N ILE A 187 -6.94 17.96 1.06
CA ILE A 187 -6.80 19.42 1.25
C ILE A 187 -5.42 19.76 1.84
N TYR A 188 -4.91 18.95 2.79
CA TYR A 188 -3.57 19.13 3.35
C TYR A 188 -2.47 18.86 2.31
N ILE A 189 -2.56 17.78 1.54
CA ILE A 189 -1.63 17.45 0.45
C ILE A 189 -1.58 18.57 -0.59
N GLY A 190 -2.73 19.12 -1.00
CA GLY A 190 -2.78 20.28 -1.91
C GLY A 190 -2.09 21.52 -1.33
N ARG A 191 -2.32 21.82 -0.05
CA ARG A 191 -1.64 22.93 0.67
C ARG A 191 -0.15 22.68 0.91
N ALA A 192 0.29 21.44 1.05
CA ALA A 192 1.70 21.07 1.12
C ALA A 192 2.36 21.22 -0.26
N MET A 193 1.72 20.73 -1.32
CA MET A 193 2.21 20.80 -2.70
C MET A 193 2.30 22.24 -3.21
N LYS A 194 1.35 23.12 -2.85
CA LYS A 194 1.51 24.55 -3.12
C LYS A 194 2.78 25.11 -2.44
N ARG A 195 2.87 25.01 -1.11
CA ARG A 195 3.99 25.61 -0.33
C ARG A 195 5.36 25.03 -0.65
N LEU A 196 5.47 23.72 -0.77
CA LEU A 196 6.76 23.03 -0.93
C LEU A 196 7.25 22.99 -2.38
N TYR A 197 6.36 23.06 -3.37
CA TYR A 197 6.71 22.95 -4.79
C TYR A 197 6.32 24.19 -5.61
N TYR A 198 5.02 24.51 -5.72
CA TYR A 198 4.57 25.54 -6.67
C TYR A 198 4.98 26.96 -6.26
N ASP A 199 4.92 27.33 -4.98
CA ASP A 199 5.38 28.64 -4.49
C ASP A 199 6.88 28.85 -4.77
N HIS A 200 7.69 27.78 -4.71
CA HIS A 200 9.11 27.82 -5.05
C HIS A 200 9.35 27.94 -6.57
N PHE A 201 8.49 27.33 -7.39
CA PHE A 201 8.51 27.43 -8.85
C PHE A 201 8.10 28.82 -9.36
N GLU A 202 7.06 29.43 -8.76
CA GLU A 202 6.66 30.81 -9.03
C GLU A 202 7.79 31.79 -8.71
N ASN A 203 8.41 31.65 -7.53
CA ASN A 203 9.59 32.44 -7.15
C ASN A 203 10.79 32.23 -8.10
N LEU A 204 11.01 31.02 -8.62
CA LEU A 204 12.06 30.76 -9.60
C LEU A 204 11.81 31.50 -10.92
N ILE A 205 10.58 31.51 -11.44
CA ILE A 205 10.23 32.25 -12.66
C ILE A 205 10.46 33.76 -12.46
N VAL A 206 10.01 34.31 -11.33
CA VAL A 206 10.21 35.73 -11.00
C VAL A 206 11.68 36.09 -10.89
N ASN A 207 12.51 35.24 -10.26
CA ASN A 207 13.93 35.50 -10.10
C ASN A 207 14.72 35.34 -11.41
N LEU A 208 14.40 34.34 -12.25
CA LEU A 208 14.96 34.21 -13.59
C LEU A 208 14.62 35.42 -14.47
N GLY A 209 13.39 35.93 -14.37
CA GLY A 209 12.94 37.10 -15.14
C GLY A 209 13.55 38.43 -14.68
N LYS A 210 14.03 38.51 -13.44
CA LYS A 210 14.65 39.72 -12.85
C LYS A 210 16.17 39.75 -12.90
N TYR A 211 16.83 38.60 -12.68
CA TYR A 211 18.27 38.51 -12.49
C TYR A 211 18.99 37.66 -13.56
N GLY A 212 18.23 36.85 -14.31
CA GLY A 212 18.78 35.87 -15.25
C GLY A 212 19.69 34.84 -14.57
N VAL A 213 20.54 34.20 -15.39
CA VAL A 213 21.67 33.38 -14.95
C VAL A 213 22.94 34.11 -15.37
N VAL A 214 23.63 34.74 -14.41
CA VAL A 214 24.85 35.52 -14.68
C VAL A 214 25.98 34.59 -15.13
N SER A 215 26.22 34.56 -16.44
CA SER A 215 27.39 33.95 -17.07
C SER A 215 28.27 35.04 -17.67
N LYS A 216 29.59 34.95 -17.50
CA LYS A 216 30.54 35.93 -18.05
C LYS A 216 30.88 35.69 -19.53
N GLU A 217 30.47 34.54 -20.09
CA GLU A 217 30.98 34.04 -21.37
C GLU A 217 29.87 33.83 -22.42
N VAL A 218 28.60 33.76 -22.01
CA VAL A 218 27.47 33.52 -22.91
C VAL A 218 26.25 34.32 -22.46
N GLU A 219 25.75 35.19 -23.33
CA GLU A 219 24.44 35.83 -23.19
C GLU A 219 23.35 34.84 -23.64
N TYR A 220 22.33 34.63 -22.80
CA TYR A 220 21.28 33.64 -23.05
C TYR A 220 20.00 34.33 -23.53
N THR A 221 19.46 33.92 -24.67
CA THR A 221 18.26 34.52 -25.28
C THR A 221 16.94 33.88 -24.82
N GLN A 222 16.99 32.64 -24.33
CA GLN A 222 15.84 31.87 -23.85
C GLN A 222 16.26 30.90 -22.73
N TYR A 223 15.42 30.78 -21.70
CA TYR A 223 15.48 29.72 -20.70
C TYR A 223 14.35 28.72 -20.91
N GLU A 224 14.68 27.42 -20.92
CA GLU A 224 13.68 26.35 -20.89
C GLU A 224 13.60 25.76 -19.48
N ILE A 225 12.42 25.87 -18.85
CA ILE A 225 12.18 25.32 -17.52
C ILE A 225 11.49 23.96 -17.66
N VAL A 226 12.11 22.93 -17.10
CA VAL A 226 11.57 21.57 -17.04
C VAL A 226 11.01 21.32 -15.64
N LEU A 227 9.71 21.07 -15.54
CA LEU A 227 9.03 20.74 -14.28
C LEU A 227 9.33 19.29 -13.85
N GLY A 228 9.85 19.14 -12.63
CA GLY A 228 10.04 17.83 -11.99
C GLY A 228 8.76 17.29 -11.33
N ASP A 229 8.85 16.07 -10.80
CA ASP A 229 7.78 15.43 -10.01
C ASP A 229 7.73 15.99 -8.57
N PRO A 230 6.59 16.52 -8.08
CA PRO A 230 6.45 17.02 -6.71
C PRO A 230 6.41 15.90 -5.65
N THR A 231 6.19 14.64 -6.05
CA THR A 231 5.97 13.49 -5.17
C THR A 231 7.01 13.39 -4.06
N CYS A 232 8.30 13.43 -4.38
CA CYS A 232 9.37 13.25 -3.37
C CYS A 232 9.35 14.27 -2.23
N LEU A 233 8.81 15.48 -2.43
CA LEU A 233 8.65 16.48 -1.35
C LEU A 233 7.47 16.13 -0.45
N ILE A 234 6.36 15.66 -1.03
CA ILE A 234 5.13 15.28 -0.32
C ILE A 234 5.33 13.99 0.48
N LEU A 235 6.05 13.02 -0.07
CA LEU A 235 6.42 11.78 0.63
C LEU A 235 7.31 12.03 1.86
N GLN A 236 8.06 13.14 1.86
CA GLN A 236 8.95 13.53 2.96
C GLN A 236 8.29 14.48 3.98
N ASP A 237 7.03 14.87 3.79
CA ASP A 237 6.31 15.63 4.80
C ASP A 237 5.96 14.72 6.00
N PRO A 238 6.32 15.10 7.24
CA PRO A 238 6.13 14.26 8.41
C PRO A 238 4.64 14.10 8.80
N ILE A 239 3.79 15.03 8.40
CA ILE A 239 2.34 14.96 8.66
C ILE A 239 1.68 14.10 7.57
N VAL A 240 2.00 14.31 6.28
CA VAL A 240 1.46 13.45 5.19
C VAL A 240 1.82 11.98 5.43
N SER A 241 3.09 11.69 5.71
CA SER A 241 3.53 10.30 5.96
C SER A 241 2.87 9.68 7.20
N LEU A 242 2.58 10.46 8.25
CA LEU A 242 1.83 9.99 9.41
C LEU A 242 0.35 9.73 9.09
N VAL A 243 -0.36 10.68 8.49
CA VAL A 243 -1.80 10.53 8.20
C VAL A 243 -2.06 9.42 7.19
N MET A 244 -1.19 9.22 6.20
CA MET A 244 -1.32 8.09 5.25
C MET A 244 -1.06 6.73 5.91
N VAL A 245 -0.28 6.65 7.00
CA VAL A 245 -0.15 5.43 7.80
C VAL A 245 -1.39 5.18 8.66
N VAL A 246 -1.99 6.24 9.23
CA VAL A 246 -3.27 6.14 9.96
C VAL A 246 -4.41 5.71 9.03
N ASP A 247 -4.48 6.28 7.81
CA ASP A 247 -5.40 5.90 6.73
C ASP A 247 -5.29 4.40 6.41
N ILE A 248 -4.08 3.87 6.21
CA ILE A 248 -3.84 2.42 6.02
C ILE A 248 -4.34 1.60 7.22
N LEU A 249 -4.08 2.04 8.45
CA LEU A 249 -4.48 1.34 9.67
C LEU A 249 -6.01 1.35 9.93
N MET A 250 -6.81 2.10 9.16
CA MET A 250 -8.29 2.09 9.22
C MET A 250 -8.97 1.19 8.16
N ASP A 251 -8.20 0.62 7.22
CA ASP A 251 -8.70 0.11 5.93
C ASP A 251 -8.23 -1.31 5.57
N LEU A 252 -7.44 -1.98 6.43
CA LEU A 252 -6.69 -3.20 6.09
C LEU A 252 -7.55 -4.43 5.73
N THR A 253 -8.85 -4.40 5.98
CA THR A 253 -9.82 -5.43 5.53
C THR A 253 -9.79 -5.64 4.01
N ALA A 254 -9.44 -4.60 3.24
CA ALA A 254 -9.30 -4.65 1.78
C ALA A 254 -8.04 -5.38 1.27
N MET A 255 -7.13 -5.85 2.13
CA MET A 255 -5.92 -6.58 1.73
C MET A 255 -6.16 -7.80 0.83
N SER A 256 -7.33 -8.42 0.94
CA SER A 256 -7.73 -9.59 0.15
C SER A 256 -7.90 -9.31 -1.36
N LEU A 257 -8.04 -8.04 -1.76
CA LEU A 257 -8.35 -7.61 -3.14
C LEU A 257 -7.15 -7.16 -3.97
N GLY A 258 -5.92 -7.40 -3.49
CA GLY A 258 -4.75 -7.58 -4.37
C GLY A 258 -3.77 -6.40 -4.52
N PHE A 259 -2.97 -6.47 -5.58
CA PHE A 259 -1.71 -5.72 -5.76
C PHE A 259 -1.85 -4.20 -5.62
N LEU A 260 -2.90 -3.61 -6.21
CA LEU A 260 -3.15 -2.17 -6.13
C LEU A 260 -3.35 -1.69 -4.69
N TYR A 261 -4.03 -2.48 -3.84
CA TYR A 261 -4.17 -2.15 -2.42
C TYR A 261 -2.81 -2.21 -1.70
N THR A 262 -1.98 -3.20 -2.02
CA THR A 262 -0.64 -3.35 -1.40
C THR A 262 0.31 -2.18 -1.68
N SER A 263 0.06 -1.38 -2.73
CA SER A 263 0.83 -0.17 -3.02
C SER A 263 0.79 0.86 -1.87
N ARG A 264 -0.31 0.94 -1.10
CA ARG A 264 -0.47 1.91 0.00
C ARG A 264 0.61 1.72 1.07
N PHE A 265 1.08 0.49 1.33
CA PHE A 265 2.13 0.22 2.34
C PHE A 265 3.48 0.91 2.05
N VAL A 266 3.67 1.53 0.89
CA VAL A 266 4.82 2.43 0.65
C VAL A 266 4.86 3.61 1.64
N TRP A 267 3.70 4.12 2.09
CA TRP A 267 3.62 5.21 3.05
C TRP A 267 4.21 4.83 4.42
N ALA A 268 4.04 3.57 4.86
CA ALA A 268 4.67 3.05 6.08
C ALA A 268 6.21 3.08 6.01
N ARG A 269 6.77 2.92 4.80
CA ARG A 269 8.22 2.98 4.57
C ARG A 269 8.74 4.40 4.47
N TYR A 270 7.98 5.32 3.88
CA TYR A 270 8.31 6.76 3.89
C TYR A 270 8.23 7.35 5.30
N PHE A 271 7.20 6.97 6.07
CA PHE A 271 7.12 7.25 7.51
C PHE A 271 8.36 6.73 8.24
N ALA A 272 8.68 5.43 8.10
CA ALA A 272 9.86 4.84 8.75
C ALA A 272 11.15 5.57 8.39
N MET A 273 11.41 5.83 7.10
CA MET A 273 12.56 6.61 6.65
C MET A 273 12.55 8.03 7.23
N ARG A 274 11.41 8.72 7.28
CA ARG A 274 11.32 10.12 7.70
C ARG A 274 11.62 10.33 9.17
N TYR A 275 11.10 9.45 10.03
CA TYR A 275 11.32 9.47 11.48
C TYR A 275 12.68 8.85 11.87
N LEU A 276 13.14 7.82 11.16
CA LEU A 276 14.51 7.32 11.30
C LEU A 276 15.55 8.38 10.90
N SER A 277 15.35 9.12 9.81
CA SER A 277 16.25 10.21 9.40
C SER A 277 16.37 11.32 10.46
N TYR A 278 15.30 11.56 11.23
CA TYR A 278 15.33 12.46 12.37
C TYR A 278 16.15 11.87 13.53
N ALA A 279 15.92 10.60 13.89
CA ALA A 279 16.66 9.90 14.93
C ALA A 279 18.17 9.79 14.61
N VAL A 280 18.53 9.36 13.40
CA VAL A 280 19.91 9.25 12.92
C VAL A 280 20.66 10.58 13.05
N LYS A 281 20.01 11.69 12.68
CA LYS A 281 20.57 13.04 12.86
C LYS A 281 20.66 13.47 14.32
N ARG A 282 19.69 13.10 15.15
CA ARG A 282 19.69 13.42 16.59
C ARG A 282 20.76 12.66 17.38
N TYR A 283 21.13 11.45 16.96
CA TYR A 283 22.14 10.61 17.61
C TYR A 283 23.49 10.55 16.87
N GLY A 284 23.66 11.27 15.76
CA GLY A 284 24.92 11.34 15.01
C GLY A 284 25.28 10.08 14.22
N TRP A 285 24.32 9.21 13.91
CA TRP A 285 24.55 7.90 13.28
C TRP A 285 24.71 7.95 11.75
N GLU A 286 25.00 9.12 11.16
CA GLU A 286 24.99 9.32 9.71
C GLU A 286 25.97 8.40 8.95
N GLU A 287 27.10 8.02 9.55
CA GLU A 287 28.06 7.07 8.96
C GLU A 287 27.55 5.61 8.88
N SER A 288 26.49 5.29 9.63
CA SER A 288 25.89 3.95 9.69
C SER A 288 24.76 3.73 8.68
N PHE A 289 24.27 4.80 8.01
CA PHE A 289 23.13 4.74 7.10
C PHE A 289 23.47 5.36 5.74
N GLU A 290 23.31 4.59 4.67
CA GLU A 290 23.42 5.11 3.31
C GLU A 290 22.06 5.69 2.86
N PRO A 291 21.98 6.93 2.35
CA PRO A 291 20.73 7.49 1.82
C PRO A 291 20.22 6.69 0.62
N VAL A 292 18.91 6.46 0.58
CA VAL A 292 18.21 5.71 -0.48
C VAL A 292 17.13 6.58 -1.10
N ASP A 293 17.00 6.50 -2.41
CA ASP A 293 16.02 7.24 -3.20
C ASP A 293 14.56 6.76 -2.94
N PRO A 294 13.58 7.66 -2.79
CA PRO A 294 12.17 7.30 -2.60
C PRO A 294 11.55 6.46 -3.73
N GLY A 295 11.96 6.66 -4.98
CA GLY A 295 11.50 5.86 -6.13
C GLY A 295 12.04 4.43 -6.09
N ILE A 296 13.31 4.25 -5.73
CA ILE A 296 13.88 2.91 -5.45
C ILE A 296 13.12 2.24 -4.31
N LEU A 297 12.76 2.98 -3.25
CA LEU A 297 11.93 2.45 -2.17
C LEU A 297 10.53 2.02 -2.66
N ALA A 298 9.89 2.78 -3.56
CA ALA A 298 8.61 2.40 -4.16
C ALA A 298 8.72 1.06 -4.92
N ILE A 299 9.74 0.91 -5.77
CA ILE A 299 9.99 -0.32 -6.54
C ILE A 299 10.22 -1.51 -5.58
N VAL A 300 11.09 -1.35 -4.58
CA VAL A 300 11.34 -2.36 -3.54
C VAL A 300 10.10 -2.63 -2.65
N THR A 301 9.05 -1.79 -2.73
CA THR A 301 7.77 -2.04 -2.04
C THR A 301 6.85 -2.91 -2.88
N ALA A 302 6.61 -2.52 -4.14
CA ALA A 302 5.81 -3.31 -5.07
C ALA A 302 6.32 -4.76 -5.18
N TRP A 303 7.64 -4.96 -5.25
CA TRP A 303 8.26 -6.27 -5.36
C TRP A 303 8.33 -7.06 -4.04
N TYR A 304 8.19 -6.43 -2.88
CA TYR A 304 8.30 -7.12 -1.57
C TYR A 304 6.94 -7.45 -0.95
N VAL A 305 5.98 -6.53 -0.99
CA VAL A 305 4.79 -6.61 -0.13
C VAL A 305 3.84 -7.75 -0.56
N ALA A 306 3.66 -7.97 -1.87
CA ALA A 306 2.85 -9.09 -2.36
C ALA A 306 3.49 -10.47 -2.06
N PRO A 307 4.80 -10.71 -2.32
CA PRO A 307 5.47 -11.92 -1.85
C PRO A 307 5.48 -12.09 -0.32
N TYR A 308 5.60 -11.01 0.47
CA TYR A 308 5.53 -11.05 1.93
C TYR A 308 4.17 -11.61 2.42
N PHE A 309 3.05 -11.05 1.96
CA PHE A 309 1.73 -11.58 2.32
C PHE A 309 1.45 -12.96 1.73
N THR A 310 2.00 -13.27 0.55
CA THR A 310 1.93 -14.63 -0.02
C THR A 310 2.67 -15.64 0.85
N LEU A 311 3.88 -15.33 1.31
CA LEU A 311 4.67 -16.17 2.21
C LEU A 311 3.94 -16.39 3.54
N LEU A 312 3.42 -15.32 4.16
CA LEU A 312 2.64 -15.43 5.39
C LEU A 312 1.41 -16.32 5.21
N SER A 313 0.66 -16.16 4.11
CA SER A 313 -0.56 -16.94 3.83
C SER A 313 -0.33 -18.36 3.31
N ARG A 314 0.92 -18.78 3.10
CA ARG A 314 1.30 -20.11 2.56
C ARG A 314 2.42 -20.80 3.34
N THR A 315 2.65 -20.40 4.59
CA THR A 315 3.59 -21.07 5.50
C THR A 315 3.05 -21.04 6.93
N PRO A 316 3.54 -21.89 7.86
CA PRO A 316 3.14 -21.85 9.28
C PRO A 316 3.32 -20.49 9.98
N LEU A 317 4.02 -19.52 9.38
CA LEU A 317 4.12 -18.15 9.86
C LEU A 317 2.76 -17.46 10.06
N MET A 318 1.69 -17.88 9.37
CA MET A 318 0.35 -17.37 9.69
C MET A 318 -0.14 -17.71 11.08
N VAL A 319 0.32 -18.78 11.72
CA VAL A 319 -0.08 -19.11 13.10
C VAL A 319 0.38 -18.02 14.08
N LEU A 320 1.49 -17.33 13.79
CA LEU A 320 1.93 -16.15 14.53
C LEU A 320 0.97 -14.96 14.34
N PHE A 321 0.46 -14.76 13.13
CA PHE A 321 -0.55 -13.73 12.86
C PHE A 321 -1.90 -14.08 13.49
N GLN A 322 -2.39 -15.32 13.36
CA GLN A 322 -3.57 -15.84 14.07
C GLN A 322 -3.48 -15.62 15.58
N PHE A 323 -2.33 -15.89 16.19
CA PHE A 323 -2.08 -15.58 17.59
C PHE A 323 -2.19 -14.07 17.88
N VAL A 324 -1.53 -13.22 17.07
CA VAL A 324 -1.57 -11.75 17.23
C VAL A 324 -2.99 -11.20 17.06
N TRP A 325 -3.77 -11.70 16.10
CA TRP A 325 -5.18 -11.38 15.90
C TRP A 325 -6.05 -11.73 17.14
N ALA A 326 -5.61 -12.70 17.97
CA ALA A 326 -6.30 -13.18 19.16
C ALA A 326 -5.81 -12.54 20.50
N ILE A 327 -4.79 -11.66 20.47
CA ILE A 327 -4.24 -11.04 21.69
C ILE A 327 -5.28 -10.18 22.42
N CYS A 328 -5.98 -9.30 21.69
CA CYS A 328 -6.95 -8.36 22.27
C CYS A 328 -8.37 -8.93 22.44
N VAL A 329 -8.57 -10.23 22.18
CA VAL A 329 -9.88 -10.87 22.21
C VAL A 329 -10.12 -11.50 23.60
N PRO A 330 -11.26 -11.23 24.26
CA PRO A 330 -11.65 -11.94 25.49
C PRO A 330 -11.71 -13.46 25.28
N SER A 331 -11.22 -14.25 26.23
CA SER A 331 -11.04 -15.70 26.07
C SER A 331 -12.31 -16.47 25.69
N ASN A 332 -13.48 -16.02 26.15
CA ASN A 332 -14.79 -16.58 25.80
C ASN A 332 -15.23 -16.29 24.35
N LEU A 333 -14.57 -15.37 23.65
CA LEU A 333 -14.92 -14.93 22.29
C LEU A 333 -13.90 -15.32 21.22
N LYS A 334 -12.79 -15.98 21.60
CA LYS A 334 -11.69 -16.38 20.66
C LYS A 334 -12.12 -17.39 19.58
N GLN A 335 -13.22 -18.10 19.81
CA GLN A 335 -13.83 -18.98 18.81
C GLN A 335 -14.71 -18.21 17.80
N GLU A 336 -15.19 -17.03 18.16
CA GLU A 336 -16.14 -16.23 17.39
C GLU A 336 -15.49 -15.06 16.63
N ARG A 337 -14.41 -14.47 17.18
CA ARG A 337 -13.93 -13.11 16.82
C ARG A 337 -12.41 -13.00 16.86
N ILE A 338 -11.92 -11.93 16.23
CA ILE A 338 -10.52 -11.46 16.29
C ILE A 338 -10.45 -9.93 16.22
N GLU A 339 -9.34 -9.32 16.60
CA GLU A 339 -9.09 -7.89 16.39
C GLU A 339 -7.92 -7.71 15.40
N THR A 340 -8.09 -6.92 14.31
CA THR A 340 -6.99 -6.70 13.34
C THR A 340 -6.06 -5.56 13.71
N GLY A 341 -6.41 -4.70 14.67
CA GLY A 341 -5.49 -3.65 15.17
C GLY A 341 -4.05 -4.15 15.45
N PRO A 342 -3.84 -5.18 16.29
CA PRO A 342 -2.50 -5.67 16.62
C PRO A 342 -1.69 -6.18 15.41
N GLY A 343 -2.29 -7.04 14.57
CA GLY A 343 -1.57 -7.62 13.44
C GLY A 343 -1.40 -6.65 12.27
N SER A 344 -2.28 -5.65 12.14
CA SER A 344 -2.11 -4.53 11.22
C SER A 344 -0.89 -3.69 11.59
N LEU A 345 -0.68 -3.42 12.89
CA LEU A 345 0.52 -2.76 13.39
C LEU A 345 1.78 -3.61 13.14
N VAL A 346 1.74 -4.91 13.45
CA VAL A 346 2.88 -5.84 13.24
C VAL A 346 3.25 -5.97 11.76
N GLY A 347 2.27 -6.18 10.86
CA GLY A 347 2.51 -6.26 9.41
C GLY A 347 3.04 -4.96 8.84
N THR A 348 2.47 -3.82 9.26
CA THR A 348 2.94 -2.48 8.88
C THR A 348 4.38 -2.26 9.36
N PHE A 349 4.72 -2.68 10.59
CA PHE A 349 6.08 -2.60 11.13
C PHE A 349 7.08 -3.45 10.35
N PHE A 350 6.74 -4.69 9.98
CA PHE A 350 7.61 -5.53 9.14
C PHE A 350 7.85 -4.94 7.74
N ILE A 351 6.83 -4.34 7.12
CA ILE A 351 7.00 -3.65 5.84
C ILE A 351 7.85 -2.38 6.02
N ALA A 352 7.67 -1.66 7.13
CA ALA A 352 8.40 -0.45 7.51
C ALA A 352 9.88 -0.69 7.88
N ILE A 353 10.26 -1.83 8.46
CA ILE A 353 11.66 -2.11 8.84
C ILE A 353 12.52 -2.57 7.64
N CYS A 354 11.91 -3.05 6.56
CA CYS A 354 12.59 -3.45 5.33
C CYS A 354 13.57 -2.38 4.75
N PRO A 355 13.18 -1.09 4.55
CA PRO A 355 14.13 -0.05 4.15
C PRO A 355 15.27 0.16 5.16
N VAL A 356 15.02 -0.02 6.47
CA VAL A 356 16.05 0.13 7.51
C VAL A 356 17.13 -0.93 7.35
N ALA A 357 16.71 -2.20 7.18
CA ALA A 357 17.61 -3.31 6.89
C ALA A 357 18.36 -3.13 5.55
N PHE A 358 17.72 -2.54 4.54
CA PHE A 358 18.34 -2.24 3.25
C PHE A 358 19.42 -1.13 3.37
N MET A 359 19.11 -0.01 4.02
CA MET A 359 20.08 1.09 4.26
C MET A 359 21.29 0.64 5.08
N LEU A 360 21.07 -0.16 6.13
CA LEU A 360 22.16 -0.74 6.94
C LEU A 360 23.00 -1.73 6.15
N SER A 361 22.37 -2.54 5.28
CA SER A 361 23.08 -3.46 4.38
C SER A 361 23.95 -2.71 3.37
N LEU A 362 23.43 -1.63 2.77
CA LEU A 362 24.21 -0.76 1.87
C LEU A 362 25.40 -0.11 2.57
N ALA A 363 25.23 0.41 3.79
CA ALA A 363 26.32 0.99 4.58
C ALA A 363 27.42 -0.06 4.88
N LYS A 364 27.04 -1.27 5.32
CA LYS A 364 27.99 -2.38 5.52
C LYS A 364 28.73 -2.75 4.24
N LEU A 365 28.03 -2.89 3.10
CA LEU A 365 28.63 -3.17 1.79
C LEU A 365 29.58 -2.05 1.30
N ARG A 366 29.29 -0.79 1.65
CA ARG A 366 30.18 0.36 1.37
C ARG A 366 31.46 0.29 2.20
N HIS A 367 31.37 -0.06 3.48
CA HIS A 367 32.52 -0.18 4.38
C HIS A 367 33.37 -1.43 4.11
N CYS A 368 32.78 -2.54 3.66
CA CYS A 368 33.53 -3.71 3.18
C CYS A 368 34.46 -3.35 2.01
N LYS A 369 35.78 -3.62 2.16
CA LYS A 369 36.82 -3.30 1.16
C LYS A 369 36.95 -4.34 0.03
N THR A 370 36.07 -5.32 -0.07
CA THR A 370 36.12 -6.44 -1.02
C THR A 370 35.73 -6.03 -2.45
N GLY A 371 36.74 -5.64 -3.25
CA GLY A 371 36.56 -5.03 -4.59
C GLY A 371 35.68 -5.81 -5.59
N LYS A 372 35.67 -7.15 -5.54
CA LYS A 372 34.84 -7.99 -6.43
C LYS A 372 33.33 -7.71 -6.27
N LEU A 373 32.84 -7.59 -5.03
CA LEU A 373 31.42 -7.40 -4.77
C LEU A 373 30.96 -5.97 -5.13
N LYS A 374 31.81 -4.96 -4.89
CA LYS A 374 31.59 -3.61 -5.39
C LYS A 374 31.44 -3.57 -6.91
N HIS A 375 32.24 -4.34 -7.66
CA HIS A 375 32.11 -4.39 -9.12
C HIS A 375 30.80 -5.01 -9.61
N LEU A 376 30.31 -6.05 -8.92
CA LEU A 376 29.03 -6.70 -9.27
C LEU A 376 27.82 -5.78 -8.94
N PHE A 377 27.82 -5.18 -7.75
CA PHE A 377 26.76 -4.24 -7.33
C PHE A 377 26.72 -2.98 -8.22
N LYS A 378 27.90 -2.45 -8.58
CA LYS A 378 28.06 -1.35 -9.53
C LYS A 378 27.67 -1.73 -10.96
N ARG A 379 27.49 -3.01 -11.28
CA ARG A 379 26.91 -3.49 -12.56
C ARG A 379 25.39 -3.63 -12.50
N LEU A 380 24.85 -4.17 -11.41
CA LEU A 380 23.41 -4.39 -11.22
C LEU A 380 22.61 -3.10 -10.97
N ILE A 381 23.20 -2.11 -10.30
CA ILE A 381 22.52 -0.89 -9.83
C ILE A 381 23.16 0.39 -10.41
N GLY A 382 24.33 0.27 -11.04
CA GLY A 382 25.17 1.42 -11.40
C GLY A 382 24.68 2.29 -12.55
N SER A 383 23.70 1.84 -13.33
CA SER A 383 23.01 2.66 -14.34
C SER A 383 22.02 3.65 -13.73
N ALA A 384 21.47 3.36 -12.54
CA ALA A 384 20.48 4.21 -11.87
C ALA A 384 21.09 5.08 -10.75
N LEU A 385 22.03 4.54 -9.96
CA LEU A 385 22.48 5.19 -8.71
C LEU A 385 23.82 5.94 -8.81
N ILE A 386 24.38 6.14 -10.01
CA ILE A 386 25.70 6.78 -10.21
C ILE A 386 25.60 8.11 -10.95
N ARG A 387 24.77 9.01 -10.41
CA ARG A 387 25.04 10.45 -10.41
C ARG A 387 24.97 11.01 -8.98
N ARG A 388 25.86 10.50 -8.11
CA ARG A 388 26.16 11.11 -6.80
C ARG A 388 26.83 12.48 -6.98
N SER A 389 26.04 13.53 -7.06
CA SER A 389 26.35 14.89 -6.59
C SER A 389 25.06 15.73 -6.63
N ILE A 390 25.06 16.90 -5.98
CA ILE A 390 23.90 17.81 -5.93
C ILE A 390 22.66 17.19 -5.24
N PHE A 391 22.83 16.71 -4.01
CA PHE A 391 21.74 16.66 -3.02
C PHE A 391 21.98 17.68 -1.90
N SER A 392 22.32 18.91 -2.29
CA SER A 392 22.04 20.09 -1.49
C SER A 392 20.56 20.44 -1.68
N THR A 393 19.90 21.00 -0.66
CA THR A 393 18.45 21.26 -0.62
C THR A 393 18.03 22.47 -1.47
N LYS A 394 18.58 22.62 -2.68
CA LYS A 394 18.35 23.75 -3.60
C LYS A 394 17.61 23.28 -4.86
N LEU A 395 16.30 23.53 -4.90
CA LEU A 395 15.34 23.43 -6.01
C LEU A 395 15.47 22.21 -6.96
N GLN A 396 14.43 21.36 -6.99
CA GLN A 396 14.24 20.31 -8.00
C GLN A 396 13.80 20.85 -9.39
N ALA A 397 14.16 22.08 -9.73
CA ALA A 397 13.83 22.72 -11.00
C ALA A 397 15.13 23.03 -11.75
N SER A 398 15.39 22.26 -12.82
CA SER A 398 16.56 22.47 -13.66
C SER A 398 16.28 23.55 -14.70
N VAL A 399 17.11 24.60 -14.72
CA VAL A 399 17.08 25.62 -15.76
C VAL A 399 17.93 25.12 -16.92
N VAL A 400 17.28 24.68 -18.01
CA VAL A 400 17.97 24.19 -19.19
C VAL A 400 18.37 25.39 -20.05
N VAL A 401 19.67 25.54 -20.25
CA VAL A 401 20.28 26.63 -21.03
C VAL A 401 20.96 26.03 -22.25
N LYS A 402 20.57 26.48 -23.46
CA LYS A 402 20.96 25.86 -24.74
C LYS A 402 21.82 26.82 -25.59
N PRO A 403 23.13 26.58 -25.76
CA PRO A 403 23.95 27.28 -26.75
C PRO A 403 23.79 26.66 -28.16
N LYS A 404 23.82 25.32 -28.22
CA LYS A 404 23.45 24.41 -29.32
C LYS A 404 23.35 22.99 -28.72
N SER A 405 22.76 22.04 -29.44
CA SER A 405 22.24 20.78 -28.88
C SER A 405 23.29 19.78 -28.38
N ILE A 406 23.11 19.30 -27.15
CA ILE A 406 23.38 17.92 -26.67
C ILE A 406 22.30 17.60 -25.62
N SER A 407 21.78 16.38 -25.61
CA SER A 407 20.77 15.92 -24.63
C SER A 407 21.40 15.08 -23.52
N ILE A 408 20.85 15.20 -22.30
CA ILE A 408 21.04 14.22 -21.23
C ILE A 408 19.66 13.97 -20.63
N GLU A 409 19.13 12.77 -20.85
CA GLU A 409 17.82 12.35 -20.37
C GLU A 409 17.90 11.77 -18.96
N CYS A 410 16.81 11.88 -18.21
CA CYS A 410 16.55 11.06 -17.03
C CYS A 410 15.18 10.41 -17.19
N TRP A 411 15.16 9.17 -17.69
CA TRP A 411 13.94 8.38 -17.83
C TRP A 411 13.43 7.90 -16.48
N ALA A 412 12.17 8.19 -16.18
CA ALA A 412 11.42 7.54 -15.10
C ALA A 412 10.44 6.53 -15.72
N ILE A 413 10.90 5.29 -15.93
CA ILE A 413 10.02 4.20 -16.37
C ILE A 413 9.15 3.79 -15.17
N TYR A 414 7.90 4.25 -15.18
CA TYR A 414 6.84 3.74 -14.30
C TYR A 414 5.81 3.00 -15.15
N PHE A 415 5.84 1.68 -15.09
CA PHE A 415 4.75 0.83 -15.57
C PHE A 415 3.76 0.57 -14.42
N LEU A 416 2.47 0.67 -14.75
CA LEU A 416 1.26 0.17 -14.05
C LEU A 416 1.38 -0.06 -12.53
#